data_AF-A0A7X8T547-F1
#
_entry.id   AF-A0A7X8T547-F1
#
_cell.length_a   1.000
_cell.length_b   1.000
_cell.length_c   1.000
_cell.angle_alpha   90.00
_cell.angle_beta   90.00
_cell.angle_gamma   90.00
#
_symmetry.space_group_name_H-M   'P 1'
#
loop_
_entity.id
_entity.type
_entity.pdbx_description
1 polymer ?
#
loop_
_entity_poly.entity_id
_entity_poly.type
_entity_poly.pdbx_seq_one_letter_code
_entity_poly.pdbx_strand_id
1 'polypeptide(L)' 'MSKPRITAAAGLAAHEVLDQYEPPENYFKVSSDEQRRIRMSIIRLALIAAYTADRQRNQAE' A
#
# COMPACT_ATOMS: atom_id res chain seq x y z
N MET A 1 1.41 -22.71 -10.03
CA MET A 1 1.43 -21.23 -10.04
C MET A 1 2.13 -20.74 -8.79
N SER A 2 3.28 -20.08 -8.90
CA SER A 2 3.93 -19.49 -7.72
C SER A 2 3.06 -18.34 -7.22
N LYS A 3 2.78 -18.32 -5.92
CA LYS A 3 2.12 -17.16 -5.31
C LYS A 3 3.00 -15.93 -5.57
N PRO A 4 2.44 -14.78 -5.97
CA PRO A 4 3.22 -13.55 -6.14
C PRO A 4 3.92 -13.26 -4.81
N ARG A 5 5.25 -13.33 -4.82
CA ARG A 5 6.07 -12.99 -3.65
C ARG A 5 5.97 -11.48 -3.52
N ILE A 6 5.26 -11.02 -2.49
CA ILE A 6 5.28 -9.60 -2.08
C ILE A 6 6.77 -9.26 -1.92
N THR A 7 7.26 -8.32 -2.73
CA THR A 7 8.67 -7.93 -2.70
C THR A 7 8.97 -7.26 -1.35
N ALA A 8 10.21 -7.35 -0.86
CA ALA A 8 10.58 -6.65 0.38
C ALA A 8 10.29 -5.14 0.29
N ALA A 9 10.46 -4.54 -0.89
CA ALA A 9 10.09 -3.16 -1.20
C ALA A 9 8.60 -2.87 -1.02
N ALA A 10 7.73 -3.80 -1.43
CA ALA A 10 6.29 -3.71 -1.23
C ALA A 10 5.90 -3.77 0.26
N GLY A 11 6.59 -4.58 1.05
CA GLY A 11 6.42 -4.64 2.50
C GLY A 11 6.88 -3.36 3.21
N LEU A 12 8.04 -2.81 2.80
CA LEU A 12 8.57 -1.55 3.32
C LEU A 12 7.69 -0.36 2.98
N ALA A 13 7.22 -0.25 1.73
CA ALA A 13 6.30 0.81 1.32
C ALA A 13 4.97 0.73 2.07
N ALA A 14 4.46 -0.48 2.34
CA ALA A 14 3.27 -0.65 3.16
C ALA A 14 3.50 -0.24 4.62
N HIS A 15 4.68 -0.52 5.18
CA HIS A 15 5.05 -0.09 6.53
C HIS A 15 5.19 1.43 6.64
N GLU A 16 5.93 2.08 5.74
CA GLU A 16 6.07 3.55 5.73
C GLU A 16 4.72 4.23 5.57
N VAL A 17 3.87 3.70 4.68
CA VAL A 17 2.52 4.23 4.53
C VAL A 17 1.73 4.03 5.81
N LEU A 18 1.75 2.86 6.46
CA LEU A 18 0.99 2.66 7.69
C LEU A 18 1.50 3.48 8.88
N ASP A 19 2.80 3.77 8.96
CA ASP A 19 3.40 4.55 10.05
C ASP A 19 3.16 6.06 9.89
N GLN A 20 3.07 6.56 8.66
CA GLN A 20 2.83 7.98 8.37
C GLN A 20 1.37 8.31 8.04
N TYR A 21 0.54 7.30 7.79
CA TYR A 21 -0.84 7.49 7.36
C TYR A 21 -1.74 7.80 8.53
N GLU A 22 -2.22 9.04 8.57
CA GLU A 22 -3.35 9.41 9.40
C GLU A 22 -4.64 8.93 8.72
N PRO A 23 -5.41 8.03 9.36
CA PRO A 23 -6.66 7.56 8.77
C PRO A 23 -7.65 8.71 8.62
N PRO A 24 -8.50 8.69 7.57
CA PRO A 24 -9.46 9.76 7.34
C PRO A 24 -10.39 9.91 8.54
N GLU A 25 -10.89 11.12 8.80
CA GLU A 25 -11.65 11.47 10.01
C GLU A 25 -12.87 10.55 10.29
N ASN A 26 -13.41 9.93 9.25
CA ASN A 26 -14.54 9.00 9.32
C ASN A 26 -14.14 7.53 9.52
N TYR A 27 -12.85 7.18 9.50
CA TYR A 27 -12.36 5.82 9.59
C TYR A 27 -12.86 5.10 10.86
N PHE A 28 -12.83 5.77 12.01
CA PHE A 28 -13.32 5.18 13.27
C PHE A 28 -14.85 5.24 13.42
N LYS A 29 -15.56 5.91 12.51
CA LYS A 29 -17.02 6.05 12.51
C LYS A 29 -17.72 5.03 11.61
N VAL A 30 -16.98 4.33 10.74
CA VAL A 30 -17.51 3.31 9.82
C VAL A 30 -17.36 1.89 10.38
N SER A 31 -18.09 0.95 9.77
CA SER A 31 -18.05 -0.48 10.14
C SER A 31 -16.64 -1.09 10.01
N SER A 32 -16.38 -2.18 10.73
CA SER A 32 -15.09 -2.90 10.68
C SER A 32 -14.73 -3.41 9.27
N ASP A 33 -15.72 -3.84 8.50
CA ASP A 33 -15.55 -4.26 7.11
C ASP A 33 -15.15 -3.09 6.21
N GLU A 34 -15.71 -1.92 6.46
CA GLU A 34 -15.40 -0.70 5.72
C GLU A 34 -14.01 -0.17 6.09
N GLN A 35 -13.65 -0.19 7.37
CA GLN A 35 -12.27 0.04 7.83
C GLN A 35 -11.27 -0.91 7.16
N ARG A 36 -11.63 -2.20 7.04
CA ARG A 36 -10.80 -3.19 6.33
C ARG A 36 -10.67 -2.85 4.84
N ARG A 37 -11.75 -2.44 4.16
CA ARG A 37 -11.69 -2.00 2.74
C ARG A 37 -10.80 -0.79 2.57
N ILE A 38 -10.91 0.20 3.45
CA ILE A 38 -10.08 1.41 3.45
C ILE A 38 -8.60 1.02 3.57
N ARG A 39 -8.23 0.23 4.59
CA ARG A 39 -6.85 -0.26 4.77
C ARG A 39 -6.31 -0.99 3.54
N MET A 40 -7.09 -1.91 2.98
CA MET A 40 -6.69 -2.65 1.79
C MET A 40 -6.51 -1.75 0.56
N SER A 41 -7.33 -0.70 0.41
CA SER A 41 -7.22 0.24 -0.70
C SER A 41 -5.92 1.05 -0.64
N ILE A 42 -5.53 1.49 0.56
CA ILE A 42 -4.30 2.25 0.81
C ILE A 42 -3.08 1.38 0.53
N ILE A 43 -3.05 0.16 1.06
CA ILE A 43 -1.97 -0.80 0.80
C ILE A 43 -1.84 -1.04 -0.71
N ARG A 44 -2.95 -1.25 -1.41
CA ARG A 44 -2.92 -1.46 -2.87
C ARG A 44 -2.32 -0.26 -3.61
N LEU A 45 -2.70 0.96 -3.24
CA LEU A 45 -2.15 2.19 -3.85
C LEU A 45 -0.65 2.32 -3.57
N ALA A 46 -0.22 2.07 -2.34
CA ALA A 46 1.20 2.08 -1.97
C ALA A 46 2.03 1.09 -2.80
N LEU A 47 1.51 -0.13 -2.98
CA LEU A 47 2.16 -1.16 -3.80
C LEU A 47 2.26 -0.76 -5.28
N ILE A 48 1.23 -0.15 -5.85
CA ILE A 48 1.24 0.35 -7.23
C ILE A 48 2.25 1.50 -7.36
N ALA A 49 2.27 2.43 -6.39
CA ALA A 49 3.23 3.53 -6.37
C ALA A 49 4.68 3.02 -6.28
N ALA A 50 4.96 2.06 -5.40
CA ALA A 50 6.27 1.44 -5.29
C ALA A 50 6.69 0.74 -6.59
N TYR A 51 5.78 -0.03 -7.20
CA TYR A 51 6.05 -0.72 -8.47
C TYR A 51 6.31 0.25 -9.63
N THR A 52 5.54 1.33 -9.71
CA THR A 52 5.71 2.36 -10.76
C THR A 52 6.99 3.15 -10.56
N ALA A 53 7.36 3.51 -9.33
CA ALA A 53 8.62 4.16 -9.01
C ALA A 53 9.84 3.29 -9.37
N ASP A 54 9.78 1.99 -9.05
CA ASP A 54 10.82 1.02 -9.41
C ASP A 54 10.99 0.90 -10.93
N ARG A 55 9.89 0.83 -11.68
CA ARG A 55 9.94 0.81 -13.16
C ARG A 55 10.49 2.09 -13.77
N GLN A 56 10.16 3.26 -13.22
CA GLN A 56 10.69 4.53 -13.72
C GLN A 56 12.20 4.64 -13.51
N ARG A 57 12.71 4.19 -12.35
CA ARG A 57 14.16 4.14 -12.08
C ARG A 57 14.88 3.21 -13.06
N ASN A 58 14.37 2.00 -13.25
CA ASN A 58 14.95 1.01 -14.15
C ASN A 58 14.84 1.37 -15.65
N GLN A 59 14.09 2.40 -16.03
CA GLN A 59 14.04 2.92 -17.40
C GLN A 59 14.92 4.17 -17.61
N ALA A 60 15.36 4.80 -16.52
CA ALA A 60 16.23 5.97 -16.55
C ALA A 60 17.73 5.61 -16.47
N GLU A 61 18.04 4.36 -16.10
CA GLU A 61 19.35 3.71 -16.25
C GLU A 61 19.49 3.05 -17.63
#